data_AF-A0A367WPX0-F1
#
_entry.id   AF-A0A367WPX0-F1
#
_cell.length_a   1.000
_cell.length_b   1.000
_cell.length_c   1.000
_cell.angle_alpha   90.00
_cell.angle_beta   90.00
_cell.angle_gamma   90.00
#
_symmetry.space_group_name_H-M   'P 1'
#
loop_
_entity.id
_entity.type
_entity.pdbx_description
1 polymer ?
#
loop_
_entity_poly.entity_id
_entity_poly.type
_entity_poly.pdbx_seq_one_letter_code
_entity_poly.pdbx_strand_id
1 'polypeptide(L)' 'MREITIEELAAKVSQKKAEMGYSGGGFVQPNSGRRRTESKRALLRNIAAAALERGEEPPFKANY' A
#
# COMPACT_ATOMS: atom_id res chain seq x y z
N MET A 1 -13.84 -11.35 25.35
CA MET A 1 -12.70 -11.11 24.42
C MET A 1 -11.44 -11.14 25.26
N ARG A 2 -10.39 -11.89 24.87
CA ARG A 2 -9.17 -11.98 25.68
C ARG A 2 -8.25 -10.82 25.35
N GLU A 3 -7.81 -10.08 26.37
CA GLU A 3 -6.78 -9.06 26.23
C GLU A 3 -5.41 -9.71 26.01
N ILE A 4 -4.62 -9.13 25.11
CA ILE A 4 -3.27 -9.57 24.77
C ILE A 4 -2.36 -8.34 24.72
N THR A 5 -1.07 -8.55 24.96
CA THR A 5 -0.10 -7.46 24.85
C THR A 5 0.24 -7.17 23.40
N ILE A 6 0.85 -6.01 23.15
CA ILE A 6 1.31 -5.61 21.81
C ILE A 6 2.40 -6.58 21.31
N GLU A 7 3.25 -7.06 22.20
CA GLU A 7 4.32 -8.02 21.91
C GLU A 7 3.73 -9.38 21.49
N GLU A 8 2.72 -9.86 22.22
CA GLU A 8 2.01 -11.09 21.89
C GLU A 8 1.31 -11.00 20.52
N LEU A 9 0.72 -9.85 20.21
CA LEU A 9 0.13 -9.60 18.91
C LEU A 9 1.20 -9.63 17.79
N ALA A 10 2.35 -9.00 18.01
CA ALA A 10 3.44 -8.97 17.05
C ALA A 10 4.02 -10.37 16.75
N ALA A 11 4.14 -11.21 17.78
CA ALA A 11 4.58 -12.60 17.64
C ALA A 11 3.60 -13.43 16.80
N LYS A 12 2.29 -13.32 17.09
CA LYS A 12 1.24 -14.02 16.33
C LYS A 12 1.19 -13.60 14.86
N VAL A 13 1.35 -12.30 14.60
CA VAL A 13 1.43 -11.77 13.23
C VAL A 13 2.64 -12.35 12.50
N SER A 14 3.80 -12.41 13.15
CA SER A 14 5.02 -12.98 12.58
C SER A 14 4.87 -14.47 12.27
N GLN A 15 4.27 -15.23 13.17
CA GLN A 15 3.98 -16.65 12.97
C GLN A 15 3.03 -16.87 11.78
N LYS A 16 1.91 -16.14 11.73
CA LYS A 16 0.95 -16.22 10.62
C LYS A 16 1.57 -15.83 9.28
N LYS A 17 2.49 -14.86 9.28
CA LYS A 17 3.23 -14.46 8.08
C LYS A 17 4.10 -15.61 7.56
N ALA A 18 4.83 -16.28 8.44
CA ALA A 18 5.65 -17.43 8.06
C ALA A 18 4.80 -18.59 7.51
N GLU A 19 3.66 -18.88 8.14
CA GLU A 19 2.71 -19.90 7.66
C GLU A 19 2.18 -19.61 6.25
N MET A 20 2.00 -18.33 5.90
CA MET A 20 1.57 -17.89 4.57
C MET A 20 2.74 -17.76 3.56
N GLY A 21 3.95 -18.19 3.93
CA GLY A 21 5.13 -18.14 3.06
C GLY A 21 5.74 -16.76 2.88
N TYR A 22 5.40 -15.79 3.74
CA TYR A 22 6.00 -14.46 3.71
C TYR A 22 7.34 -14.43 4.46
N SER A 23 8.38 -13.86 3.84
CA SER A 23 9.71 -13.65 4.45
C SER A 23 10.14 -12.17 4.38
N GLY A 24 10.87 -11.70 5.41
CA GLY A 24 11.43 -10.34 5.49
C GLY A 24 10.54 -9.28 6.16
N GLY A 25 11.10 -8.06 6.31
CA GLY A 25 10.45 -6.90 6.96
C GLY A 25 9.72 -5.93 6.03
N GLY A 26 9.67 -6.23 4.72
CA GLY A 26 9.13 -5.31 3.72
C GLY A 26 7.74 -5.71 3.23
N PHE A 27 6.68 -5.13 3.80
CA PHE A 27 5.35 -5.15 3.17
C PHE A 27 4.99 -3.84 2.47
N VAL A 28 5.84 -2.82 2.53
CA VAL A 28 5.71 -1.68 1.62
C VAL A 28 6.43 -2.09 0.35
N GLN A 29 5.72 -2.66 -0.62
CA GLN A 29 6.27 -2.72 -1.97
C GLN A 29 6.76 -1.30 -2.31
N PRO A 30 8.00 -1.13 -2.77
CA PRO A 30 8.48 0.18 -3.19
C PRO A 30 7.43 0.76 -4.13
N ASN A 31 6.92 1.95 -3.81
CA ASN A 31 5.95 2.74 -4.59
C ASN A 31 6.57 3.23 -5.93
N SER A 32 7.33 2.36 -6.58
CA SER A 32 7.85 2.54 -7.91
C SER A 32 6.69 2.35 -8.89
N GLY A 33 6.49 3.32 -9.79
CA GLY A 33 5.45 3.24 -10.82
C GLY A 33 5.47 1.92 -11.62
N ARG A 34 6.67 1.34 -11.76
CA ARG A 34 6.91 0.05 -12.43
C ARG A 34 6.16 -1.15 -11.83
N ARG A 35 5.88 -1.16 -10.53
CA ARG A 35 5.24 -2.30 -9.82
C ARG A 35 3.77 -2.06 -9.46
N ARG A 36 3.17 -0.95 -9.92
CA ARG A 36 1.76 -0.67 -9.66
C ARG A 36 0.86 -1.64 -10.43
N THR A 37 -0.21 -2.08 -9.79
CA THR A 37 -1.30 -2.79 -10.45
C THR A 37 -2.04 -1.85 -11.41
N GLU A 38 -2.70 -2.41 -12.43
CA GLU A 38 -3.46 -1.60 -13.39
C GLU A 38 -4.61 -0.84 -12.72
N SER A 39 -5.28 -1.46 -11.74
CA SER A 39 -6.31 -0.80 -10.92
C SER A 39 -5.79 0.44 -10.21
N LYS A 40 -4.55 0.40 -9.69
CA LYS A 40 -3.94 1.55 -9.02
C LYS A 40 -3.54 2.63 -10.03
N ARG A 41 -3.05 2.26 -11.21
CA ARG A 41 -2.75 3.22 -12.29
C ARG A 41 -4.01 3.95 -12.74
N ALA A 42 -5.09 3.22 -12.97
CA ALA A 42 -6.39 3.79 -13.33
C ALA A 42 -6.90 4.78 -12.28
N LEU A 43 -6.82 4.42 -10.99
CA LEU A 43 -7.16 5.32 -9.90
C LEU A 43 -6.35 6.62 -9.94
N LEU A 44 -5.02 6.52 -10.10
CA LEU A 44 -4.15 7.71 -10.15
C LEU A 44 -4.45 8.60 -11.36
N ARG A 45 -4.74 8.01 -12.53
CA ARG A 45 -5.15 8.76 -13.73
C ARG A 45 -6.46 9.51 -13.48
N ASN A 46 -7.44 8.88 -12.84
CA ASN A 46 -8.72 9.50 -12.52
C ASN A 46 -8.57 10.67 -11.53
N ILE A 47 -7.72 10.53 -10.52
CA ILE A 47 -7.45 11.61 -9.56
C ILE A 47 -6.79 12.80 -10.27
N ALA A 48 -5.84 12.53 -11.18
CA ALA A 48 -5.19 13.59 -11.95
C ALA A 48 -6.16 14.30 -12.91
N ALA A 49 -7.04 13.55 -13.58
CA ALA A 49 -8.09 14.13 -14.43
C ALA A 49 -9.04 15.03 -13.62
N ALA A 50 -9.49 14.57 -12.46
CA ALA A 50 -10.38 15.35 -11.59
C ALA A 50 -9.70 16.62 -11.03
N ALA A 51 -8.39 16.58 -10.76
CA ALA A 51 -7.63 17.76 -10.37
C ALA A 51 -7.54 18.77 -11.52
N LEU A 52 -7.27 18.29 -12.74
CA LEU A 52 -7.21 19.13 -13.94
C LEU A 52 -8.56 19.82 -14.23
N GLU A 53 -9.67 19.11 -14.06
CA GLU A 53 -11.03 19.68 -14.22
C GLU A 53 -11.30 20.83 -13.25
N ARG A 54 -10.68 20.81 -12.06
CA ARG A 54 -10.76 21.91 -11.07
C ARG A 54 -9.70 22.99 -11.28
N GLY A 55 -8.81 22.85 -12.26
CA GLY A 55 -7.67 23.75 -12.47
C GLY A 55 -6.58 23.61 -11.42
N GLU A 56 -6.51 22.46 -10.74
CA GLU A 56 -5.57 22.16 -9.66
C GLU A 56 -4.46 21.20 -10.14
N GLU A 57 -3.29 21.27 -9.50
CA GLU A 57 -2.29 20.21 -9.64
C GLU A 57 -2.63 19.01 -8.74
N PRO A 58 -2.45 17.76 -9.22
CA PRO A 58 -2.62 16.59 -8.37
C PRO A 58 -1.57 16.59 -7.25
N PRO A 59 -1.92 16.14 -6.03
CA PRO A 59 -1.05 16.20 -4.85
C PRO A 59 0.11 15.19 -4.88
N PHE A 60 0.42 14.62 -6.04
CA PHE A 60 1.47 13.65 -6.24
C PHE A 60 2.14 13.84 -7.59
N LYS A 61 3.44 13.54 -7.67
CA LYS A 61 4.15 13.40 -8.94
C LYS A 61 3.82 12.04 -9.55
N ALA A 62 3.04 12.07 -10.62
CA ALA A 62 2.62 10.85 -11.28
C ALA A 62 3.76 10.27 -12.13
N ASN A 63 4.39 9.21 -11.62
CA ASN A 63 5.14 8.26 -12.47
C ASN A 63 4.21 7.07 -12.74
N TYR A 64 3.45 7.13 -13.82
CA TYR A 64 2.51 6.07 -14.22
C TYR A 64 3.24 4.80 -14.66
#